data_AF-A0A150P1T5-F1
#
_entry.id   AF-A0A150P1T5-F1
#
_cell.length_a   1.000
_cell.length_b   1.000
_cell.length_c   1.000
_cell.angle_alpha   90.00
_cell.angle_beta   90.00
_cell.angle_gamma   90.00
#
_symmetry.space_group_name_H-M   'P 1'
#
loop_
_entity.id
_entity.type
_entity.pdbx_description
1 polymer ?
#
loop_
_entity_poly.entity_id
_entity_poly.type
_entity_poly.pdbx_seq_one_letter_code
_entity_poly.pdbx_strand_id
1 'polypeptide(L)'
;MLAAFLSAATAAQGHDTTGGQTTQAGKAALSKADREFVEEAAQGGLLEVRLGQLAQQRAASPDVKGFGQRMIDDHSAVNKRLAELAQQKGVLVPKELDKDHRKKVDELSKKTGAEFDRAYMSEMVDDHEDDVEAFEKASKEVKDADLKSFATATLPKLREHLALARQIHGKLKGK
;
A
#
# COMPACT_ATOMS: atom_id res chain seq x y z
N MET A 1 24.12 57.51 -43.00
CA MET A 1 24.13 56.34 -43.90
C MET A 1 23.01 55.43 -43.41
N LEU A 2 21.75 55.55 -43.82
CA LEU A 2 21.14 55.51 -45.15
C LEU A 2 21.52 54.27 -45.98
N ALA A 3 20.64 53.27 -45.94
CA ALA A 3 20.30 52.25 -46.96
C ALA A 3 19.52 51.14 -46.20
N ALA A 4 18.19 51.05 -46.19
CA ALA A 4 17.21 50.96 -47.28
C ALA A 4 17.50 49.83 -48.27
N PHE A 5 16.95 48.65 -48.02
CA PHE A 5 16.51 47.72 -49.07
C PHE A 5 15.16 47.12 -48.69
N LEU A 6 14.15 47.52 -49.46
CA LEU A 6 12.83 46.93 -49.56
C LEU A 6 12.91 45.82 -50.60
N SER A 7 12.38 44.64 -50.31
CA SER A 7 11.91 43.71 -51.35
C SER A 7 10.70 42.96 -50.82
N ALA A 8 9.62 42.98 -51.59
CA ALA A 8 8.34 42.36 -51.30
C ALA A 8 8.06 41.17 -52.23
N ALA A 9 7.04 40.40 -51.85
CA ALA A 9 6.43 39.21 -52.47
C ALA A 9 7.10 37.87 -52.09
N THR A 10 6.40 36.82 -51.65
CA THR A 10 4.99 36.42 -51.88
C THR A 10 4.52 35.50 -50.75
N ALA A 11 3.21 35.49 -50.47
CA ALA A 11 2.58 34.60 -49.50
C ALA A 11 2.55 33.14 -49.99
N ALA A 12 2.90 32.20 -49.12
CA ALA A 12 2.49 30.80 -49.20
C ALA A 12 2.12 30.35 -47.78
N GLN A 13 0.84 30.03 -47.61
CA GLN A 13 0.30 29.39 -46.41
C GLN A 13 0.87 27.98 -46.31
N GLY A 14 1.38 27.63 -45.12
CA GLY A 14 1.80 26.30 -44.74
C GLY A 14 1.68 26.17 -43.23
N HIS A 15 0.44 26.08 -42.75
CA HIS A 15 0.15 25.57 -41.41
C HIS A 15 0.40 24.07 -41.46
N ASP A 16 1.44 23.60 -40.78
CA ASP A 16 1.48 22.26 -40.22
C ASP A 16 2.22 22.32 -38.88
N THR A 17 1.49 22.82 -37.89
CA THR A 17 1.77 22.64 -36.47
C THR A 17 1.09 21.37 -36.00
N THR A 18 1.84 20.28 -35.92
CA THR A 18 1.51 19.11 -35.09
C THR A 18 2.85 18.48 -34.75
N GLY A 19 3.59 19.05 -33.79
CA GLY A 19 3.18 18.96 -32.39
C GLY A 19 3.57 17.57 -31.89
N GLY A 20 4.88 17.36 -31.73
CA GLY A 20 5.40 16.17 -31.05
C GLY A 20 4.76 16.09 -29.68
N GLN A 21 3.81 15.19 -29.53
CA GLN A 21 3.33 14.76 -28.23
C GLN A 21 4.43 13.90 -27.60
N THR A 22 5.49 14.55 -27.11
CA THR A 22 6.06 14.13 -25.84
C THR A 22 4.95 14.31 -24.81
N THR A 23 4.19 13.25 -24.59
CA THR A 23 3.35 13.11 -23.39
C THR A 23 4.29 13.16 -22.20
N GLN A 24 4.57 14.36 -21.73
CA GLN A 24 4.94 14.55 -20.34
C GLN A 24 3.75 13.98 -19.59
N ALA A 25 3.91 12.79 -19.00
CA ALA A 25 2.91 12.18 -18.16
C ALA A 25 2.68 13.12 -16.98
N GLY A 26 1.81 14.11 -17.18
CA GLY A 26 1.34 14.98 -16.12
C GLY A 26 0.74 14.07 -15.06
N LYS A 27 0.94 14.41 -13.78
CA LYS A 27 0.31 13.73 -12.66
C LYS A 27 -1.19 13.64 -12.93
N ALA A 28 -1.66 12.53 -13.48
CA ALA A 28 -3.07 12.27 -13.61
C ALA A 28 -3.60 12.12 -12.19
N ALA A 29 -4.64 12.88 -11.86
CA ALA A 29 -5.30 12.71 -10.57
C ALA A 29 -5.77 11.26 -10.46
N LEU A 30 -5.53 10.64 -9.31
CA LEU A 30 -5.97 9.26 -9.06
C LEU A 30 -7.48 9.12 -9.28
N SER A 31 -7.91 7.94 -9.73
CA SER A 31 -9.34 7.61 -9.76
C SER A 31 -9.89 7.52 -8.33
N LYS A 32 -11.23 7.45 -8.17
CA LYS A 32 -11.84 7.20 -6.85
C LYS A 32 -11.41 5.85 -6.29
N ALA A 33 -11.45 4.80 -7.12
CA ALA A 33 -11.03 3.45 -6.74
C ALA A 33 -9.53 3.37 -6.40
N ASP A 34 -8.68 4.10 -7.14
CA ASP A 34 -7.24 4.15 -6.84
C ASP A 34 -6.97 4.82 -5.48
N ARG A 35 -7.75 5.86 -5.12
CA ARG A 35 -7.67 6.50 -3.80
C ARG A 35 -8.16 5.58 -2.69
N GLU A 36 -9.27 4.88 -2.91
CA GLU A 36 -9.81 3.90 -1.96
C GLU A 36 -8.77 2.80 -1.67
N PHE A 37 -8.13 2.25 -2.70
CA PHE A 37 -7.03 1.29 -2.52
C PHE A 37 -5.86 1.86 -1.68
N VAL A 38 -5.45 3.11 -1.93
CA VAL A 38 -4.38 3.75 -1.15
C VAL A 38 -4.79 3.93 0.32
N GLU A 39 -6.03 4.31 0.58
CA GLU A 39 -6.54 4.49 1.93
C GLU A 39 -6.65 3.17 2.69
N GLU A 40 -7.23 2.14 2.06
CA GLU A 40 -7.35 0.79 2.62
C GLU A 40 -5.99 0.16 2.91
N ALA A 41 -5.07 0.17 1.93
CA ALA A 41 -3.72 -0.37 2.12
C ALA A 41 -2.93 0.38 3.22
N ALA A 42 -3.18 1.68 3.40
CA ALA A 42 -2.56 2.44 4.47
C ALA A 42 -3.17 2.11 5.86
N GLN A 43 -4.48 1.88 5.96
CA GLN A 43 -5.13 1.45 7.21
C GLN A 43 -4.69 0.04 7.62
N GLY A 44 -4.70 -0.92 6.69
CA GLY A 44 -4.24 -2.29 6.91
C GLY A 44 -2.78 -2.33 7.37
N GLY A 45 -1.90 -1.68 6.61
CA GLY A 45 -0.48 -1.61 6.98
C GLY A 45 -0.21 -0.90 8.31
N LEU A 46 -1.01 0.10 8.71
CA LEU A 46 -0.93 0.67 10.06
C LEU A 46 -1.40 -0.33 11.13
N LEU A 47 -2.48 -1.09 10.87
CA LEU A 47 -3.02 -2.08 11.80
C LEU A 47 -1.98 -3.14 12.08
N GLU A 48 -1.36 -3.70 11.05
CA GLU A 48 -0.41 -4.80 11.18
C GLU A 48 0.85 -4.38 11.96
N VAL A 49 1.33 -3.15 11.77
CA VAL A 49 2.42 -2.59 12.60
C VAL A 49 1.99 -2.48 14.06
N ARG A 50 0.77 -2.00 14.34
CA ARG A 50 0.26 -1.87 15.72
C ARG A 50 0.03 -3.23 16.37
N LEU A 51 -0.53 -4.20 15.66
CA LEU A 51 -0.74 -5.54 16.17
C LEU A 51 0.58 -6.30 16.33
N GLY A 52 1.56 -6.09 15.45
CA GLY A 52 2.92 -6.61 15.61
C GLY A 52 3.62 -6.09 16.88
N GLN A 53 3.48 -4.79 17.18
CA GLN A 53 3.96 -4.20 18.44
C GLN A 53 3.28 -4.81 19.66
N LEU A 54 1.96 -5.03 19.57
CA LEU A 54 1.19 -5.67 20.63
C LEU A 54 1.63 -7.14 20.84
N ALA A 55 1.94 -7.85 19.75
CA ALA A 55 2.45 -9.22 19.83
C ALA A 55 3.80 -9.31 20.56
N GLN A 56 4.70 -8.34 20.39
CA GLN A 56 5.94 -8.30 21.18
C GLN A 56 5.68 -8.25 22.70
N GLN A 57 4.59 -7.58 23.10
CA GLN A 57 4.26 -7.34 24.51
C GLN A 57 3.42 -8.46 25.13
N ARG A 58 2.51 -9.06 24.35
CA ARG A 58 1.45 -9.93 24.88
C ARG A 58 1.62 -11.42 24.53
N ALA A 59 2.38 -11.74 23.49
CA ALA A 59 2.53 -13.12 23.06
C ALA A 59 3.35 -13.95 24.07
N ALA A 60 2.98 -15.23 24.22
CA ALA A 60 3.81 -16.21 24.94
C ALA A 60 4.71 -17.00 23.98
N SER A 61 4.20 -17.32 22.79
CA SER A 61 4.90 -18.12 21.79
C SER A 61 6.05 -17.34 21.14
N PRO A 62 7.28 -17.90 21.10
CA PRO A 62 8.38 -17.33 20.33
C PRO A 62 8.06 -17.19 18.83
N ASP A 63 7.32 -18.14 18.24
CA ASP A 63 6.89 -18.07 16.84
C ASP A 63 6.00 -16.84 16.59
N VAL A 64 5.10 -16.54 17.53
CA VAL A 64 4.18 -15.37 17.43
C VAL A 64 4.93 -14.06 17.61
N LYS A 65 5.89 -13.98 18.55
CA LYS A 65 6.77 -12.81 18.66
C LYS A 65 7.60 -12.62 17.39
N GLY A 66 8.16 -13.69 16.83
CA GLY A 66 8.90 -13.63 15.58
C GLY A 66 8.03 -13.10 14.43
N PHE A 67 6.80 -13.60 14.32
CA PHE A 67 5.84 -13.10 13.33
C PHE A 67 5.50 -11.61 13.53
N GLY A 68 5.19 -11.21 14.76
CA GLY A 68 4.88 -9.81 15.07
C GLY A 68 6.03 -8.85 14.76
N GLN A 69 7.27 -9.25 15.00
CA GLN A 69 8.44 -8.43 14.63
C GLN A 69 8.53 -8.26 13.12
N ARG A 70 8.29 -9.34 12.36
CA ARG A 70 8.26 -9.28 10.90
C ARG A 70 7.16 -8.36 10.37
N MET A 71 5.97 -8.36 10.98
CA MET A 71 4.90 -7.42 10.63
C MET A 71 5.34 -5.97 10.83
N ILE A 72 6.00 -5.67 11.95
CA ILE A 72 6.55 -4.32 12.21
C ILE A 72 7.52 -3.92 11.11
N ASP A 73 8.51 -4.77 10.81
CA ASP A 73 9.61 -4.42 9.90
C ASP A 73 9.12 -4.28 8.45
N ASP A 74 8.41 -5.29 7.96
CA ASP A 74 7.99 -5.36 6.57
C ASP A 74 6.90 -4.32 6.27
N HIS A 75 5.87 -4.20 7.12
CA HIS A 75 4.77 -3.27 6.86
C HIS A 75 5.15 -1.81 7.14
N SER A 76 6.07 -1.53 8.07
CA SER A 76 6.61 -0.16 8.20
C SER A 76 7.33 0.28 6.92
N ALA A 77 8.06 -0.62 6.26
CA ALA A 77 8.71 -0.33 4.98
C ALA A 77 7.70 -0.13 3.85
N VAL A 78 6.67 -0.98 3.77
CA VAL A 78 5.58 -0.86 2.78
C VAL A 78 4.79 0.44 2.98
N ASN A 79 4.43 0.79 4.23
CA ASN A 79 3.73 2.03 4.58
C ASN A 79 4.53 3.26 4.16
N LYS A 80 5.84 3.27 4.40
CA LYS A 80 6.71 4.36 3.96
C LYS A 80 6.67 4.52 2.44
N ARG A 81 6.81 3.43 1.69
CA ARG A 81 6.77 3.45 0.23
C ARG A 81 5.41 3.93 -0.30
N LEU A 82 4.31 3.48 0.31
CA LEU A 82 2.96 3.91 -0.04
C LEU A 82 2.76 5.41 0.23
N ALA A 83 3.22 5.90 1.39
CA ALA A 83 3.12 7.31 1.75
C ALA A 83 3.89 8.22 0.78
N GLU A 84 5.11 7.82 0.38
CA GLU A 84 5.91 8.54 -0.61
C GLU A 84 5.20 8.59 -1.97
N LEU A 85 4.65 7.46 -2.42
CA LEU A 85 3.91 7.38 -3.67
C LEU A 85 2.62 8.23 -3.62
N ALA A 86 1.84 8.12 -2.55
CA ALA A 86 0.63 8.92 -2.36
C ALA A 86 0.94 10.42 -2.37
N GLN A 87 2.01 10.85 -1.67
CA GLN A 87 2.47 12.24 -1.68
C GLN A 87 2.84 12.72 -3.10
N GLN A 88 3.54 11.90 -3.87
CA GLN A 88 3.84 12.21 -5.27
C GLN A 88 2.56 12.39 -6.10
N LYS A 89 1.49 11.66 -5.79
CA LYS A 89 0.18 11.77 -6.44
C LYS A 89 -0.73 12.85 -5.84
N GLY A 90 -0.27 13.57 -4.82
CA GLY A 90 -1.07 14.62 -4.15
C GLY A 90 -2.17 14.07 -3.23
N VAL A 91 -2.02 12.83 -2.77
CA VAL A 91 -2.93 12.16 -1.84
C VAL A 91 -2.27 12.05 -0.48
N LEU A 92 -3.06 12.25 0.58
CA LEU A 92 -2.62 12.05 1.95
C LEU A 92 -3.05 10.66 2.40
N VAL A 93 -2.14 9.91 3.01
CA VAL A 93 -2.45 8.67 3.71
C VAL A 93 -2.81 8.95 5.18
N PRO A 94 -3.66 8.13 5.80
CA PRO A 94 -3.91 8.21 7.24
C PRO A 94 -2.61 8.06 8.03
N LYS A 95 -2.54 8.72 9.18
CA LYS A 95 -1.43 8.59 10.14
C LYS A 95 -1.82 7.82 11.39
N GLU A 96 -3.12 7.62 11.58
CA GLU A 96 -3.71 6.94 12.71
C GLU A 96 -4.75 5.96 12.19
N LEU A 97 -4.92 4.86 12.92
CA LEU A 97 -5.95 3.87 12.65
C LEU A 97 -7.33 4.51 12.68
N ASP A 98 -8.25 4.05 11.83
CA ASP A 98 -9.66 4.38 11.96
C ASP A 98 -10.32 3.70 13.18
N LYS A 99 -11.62 3.90 13.34
CA LYS A 99 -12.36 3.37 14.49
C LYS A 99 -12.39 1.84 14.53
N ASP A 100 -12.55 1.19 13.40
CA ASP A 100 -12.76 -0.25 13.33
C ASP A 100 -11.43 -0.97 13.54
N HIS A 101 -10.35 -0.48 12.95
CA HIS A 101 -9.00 -0.97 13.19
C HIS A 101 -8.54 -0.75 14.64
N ARG A 102 -8.85 0.42 15.25
CA ARG A 102 -8.58 0.62 16.69
C ARG A 102 -9.32 -0.37 17.56
N LYS A 103 -10.58 -0.67 17.25
CA LYS A 103 -11.37 -1.66 18.00
C LYS A 103 -10.73 -3.04 17.96
N LYS A 104 -10.19 -3.48 16.81
CA LYS A 104 -9.43 -4.72 16.70
C LYS A 104 -8.23 -4.72 17.66
N VAL A 105 -7.42 -3.67 17.63
CA VAL A 105 -6.27 -3.50 18.56
C VAL A 105 -6.73 -3.58 20.02
N ASP A 106 -7.80 -2.86 20.37
CA ASP A 106 -8.35 -2.83 21.73
C ASP A 106 -8.81 -4.21 22.20
N GLU A 107 -9.52 -4.97 21.37
CA GLU A 107 -9.97 -6.32 21.72
C GLU A 107 -8.81 -7.31 21.91
N LEU A 108 -7.79 -7.27 21.05
CA LEU A 108 -6.60 -8.10 21.22
C LEU A 108 -5.77 -7.68 22.43
N SER A 109 -5.73 -6.39 22.77
CA SER A 109 -4.92 -5.88 23.89
C SER A 109 -5.34 -6.40 25.27
N LYS A 110 -6.59 -6.86 25.38
CA LYS A 110 -7.16 -7.46 26.59
C LYS A 110 -6.69 -8.90 26.82
N LYS A 111 -6.05 -9.52 25.82
CA LYS A 111 -5.59 -10.91 25.86
C LYS A 111 -4.10 -10.97 26.16
N THR A 112 -3.65 -12.10 26.71
CA THR A 112 -2.22 -12.36 26.94
C THR A 112 -1.90 -13.84 26.76
N GLY A 113 -0.62 -14.15 26.57
CA GLY A 113 -0.10 -15.50 26.47
C GLY A 113 -0.78 -16.33 25.37
N ALA A 114 -1.11 -17.58 25.68
CA ALA A 114 -1.67 -18.50 24.68
C ALA A 114 -3.03 -18.06 24.11
N GLU A 115 -3.83 -17.31 24.88
CA GLU A 115 -5.09 -16.74 24.37
C GLU A 115 -4.81 -15.65 23.35
N PHE A 116 -3.86 -14.75 23.66
CA PHE A 116 -3.41 -13.74 22.71
C PHE A 116 -2.82 -14.38 21.45
N ASP A 117 -1.94 -15.37 21.61
CA ASP A 117 -1.28 -16.06 20.49
C ASP A 117 -2.30 -16.59 19.49
N ARG A 118 -3.35 -17.27 19.96
CA ARG A 118 -4.41 -17.80 19.08
C ARG A 118 -5.24 -16.69 18.43
N ALA A 119 -5.65 -15.68 19.20
CA ALA A 119 -6.47 -14.58 18.68
C ALA A 119 -5.71 -13.77 17.63
N TYR A 120 -4.46 -13.41 17.92
CA TYR A 120 -3.58 -12.69 17.01
C TYR A 120 -3.32 -13.46 15.73
N MET A 121 -2.96 -14.75 15.82
CA MET A 121 -2.70 -15.52 14.60
C MET A 121 -3.95 -15.84 13.79
N SER A 122 -5.15 -15.86 14.39
CA SER A 122 -6.40 -15.92 13.65
C SER A 122 -6.63 -14.62 12.87
N GLU A 123 -6.52 -13.47 13.55
CA GLU A 123 -6.65 -12.16 12.92
C GLU A 123 -5.67 -11.98 11.76
N MET A 124 -4.40 -12.36 11.94
CA MET A 124 -3.38 -12.25 10.88
C MET A 124 -3.59 -13.22 9.71
N VAL A 125 -4.38 -14.30 9.89
CA VAL A 125 -4.79 -15.12 8.74
C VAL A 125 -5.89 -14.41 7.98
N ASP A 126 -6.93 -13.96 8.66
CA ASP A 126 -8.09 -13.32 8.04
C ASP A 126 -7.69 -12.02 7.31
N ASP A 127 -6.94 -11.15 7.99
CA ASP A 127 -6.44 -9.87 7.46
C ASP A 127 -5.56 -10.06 6.21
N HIS A 128 -4.67 -11.06 6.22
CA HIS A 128 -3.80 -11.32 5.07
C HIS A 128 -4.50 -12.03 3.91
N GLU A 129 -5.62 -12.74 4.15
CA GLU A 129 -6.45 -13.26 3.07
C GLU A 129 -7.11 -12.10 2.30
N ASP A 130 -7.68 -11.15 3.04
CA ASP A 130 -8.28 -9.93 2.49
C ASP A 130 -7.24 -9.07 1.74
N ASP A 131 -6.05 -8.87 2.34
CA ASP A 131 -4.97 -8.09 1.72
C ASP A 131 -4.43 -8.74 0.45
N VAL A 132 -4.27 -10.07 0.43
CA VAL A 132 -3.84 -10.77 -0.79
C VAL A 132 -4.87 -10.59 -1.90
N GLU A 133 -6.17 -10.70 -1.61
CA GLU A 133 -7.23 -10.45 -2.59
C GLU A 133 -7.20 -9.00 -3.09
N ALA A 134 -7.13 -8.03 -2.19
CA ALA A 134 -7.10 -6.60 -2.51
C ALA A 134 -5.89 -6.25 -3.38
N PHE A 135 -4.69 -6.74 -3.04
CA PHE A 135 -3.47 -6.49 -3.81
C PHE A 135 -3.44 -7.25 -5.14
N GLU A 136 -4.01 -8.44 -5.22
CA GLU A 136 -4.21 -9.15 -6.50
C GLU A 136 -5.11 -8.37 -7.43
N LYS A 137 -6.25 -7.88 -6.94
CA LYS A 137 -7.15 -7.02 -7.71
C LYS A 137 -6.45 -5.74 -8.12
N ALA A 138 -5.79 -5.07 -7.19
CA ALA A 138 -5.10 -3.81 -7.46
C ALA A 138 -4.00 -3.96 -8.52
N SER A 139 -3.22 -5.06 -8.48
CA SER A 139 -2.20 -5.36 -9.49
C SER A 139 -2.74 -5.47 -10.92
N LYS A 140 -4.05 -5.69 -11.09
CA LYS A 140 -4.72 -5.84 -12.39
C LYS A 140 -5.51 -4.58 -12.75
N GLU A 141 -6.27 -4.04 -11.80
CA GLU A 141 -7.40 -3.16 -12.08
C GLU A 141 -7.16 -1.68 -11.82
N VAL A 142 -6.27 -1.31 -10.90
CA VAL A 142 -5.95 0.11 -10.64
C VAL A 142 -5.45 0.79 -11.91
N LYS A 143 -5.78 2.06 -12.06
CA LYS A 143 -5.52 2.82 -13.30
C LYS A 143 -4.15 3.47 -13.28
N ASP A 144 -3.73 3.97 -12.13
CA ASP A 144 -2.39 4.52 -11.96
C ASP A 144 -1.31 3.42 -12.06
N ALA A 145 -0.35 3.64 -12.97
CA ALA A 145 0.70 2.67 -13.24
C ALA A 145 1.64 2.46 -12.04
N ASP A 146 1.91 3.50 -11.26
CA ASP A 146 2.82 3.40 -10.11
C ASP A 146 2.15 2.63 -8.96
N LEU A 147 0.84 2.85 -8.73
CA LEU A 147 0.07 2.03 -7.78
C LEU A 147 -0.02 0.57 -8.22
N LYS A 148 -0.17 0.32 -9.53
CA LYS A 148 -0.16 -1.04 -10.07
C LYS A 148 1.19 -1.74 -9.84
N SER A 149 2.29 -1.03 -10.06
CA SER A 149 3.64 -1.53 -9.78
C SER A 149 3.89 -1.71 -8.29
N PHE A 150 3.38 -0.82 -7.43
CA PHE A 150 3.41 -0.98 -5.99
C PHE A 150 2.68 -2.26 -5.56
N ALA A 151 1.42 -2.45 -5.98
CA ALA A 151 0.62 -3.62 -5.64
C ALA A 151 1.29 -4.93 -6.09
N THR A 152 1.76 -4.96 -7.35
CA THR A 152 2.49 -6.11 -7.92
C THR A 152 3.75 -6.45 -7.11
N ALA A 153 4.51 -5.45 -6.66
CA ALA A 153 5.76 -5.65 -5.93
C ALA A 153 5.55 -6.08 -4.47
N THR A 154 4.43 -5.69 -3.85
CA THR A 154 4.11 -6.01 -2.45
C THR A 154 3.46 -7.39 -2.32
N LEU A 155 2.66 -7.81 -3.31
CA LEU A 155 1.87 -9.04 -3.28
C LEU A 155 2.64 -10.33 -2.90
N PRO A 156 3.88 -10.59 -3.40
CA PRO A 156 4.62 -11.77 -2.99
C PRO A 156 4.90 -11.83 -1.48
N LYS A 157 5.12 -10.67 -0.85
CA LYS A 157 5.39 -10.57 0.59
C LYS A 157 4.13 -10.87 1.40
N LEU A 158 2.99 -10.32 1.01
CA LEU A 158 1.69 -10.62 1.65
C LEU A 158 1.36 -12.11 1.59
N ARG A 159 1.61 -12.77 0.44
CA ARG A 159 1.44 -14.23 0.31
C ARG A 159 2.38 -15.02 1.20
N GLU A 160 3.63 -14.58 1.35
CA GLU A 160 4.60 -15.20 2.26
C GLU A 160 4.13 -15.08 3.72
N HIS A 161 3.66 -13.89 4.11
CA HIS A 161 3.14 -13.64 5.44
C HIS A 161 1.87 -14.46 5.72
N LEU A 162 0.92 -14.53 4.79
CA LEU A 162 -0.26 -15.39 4.91
C LEU A 162 0.11 -16.86 5.11
N ALA A 163 1.05 -17.37 4.33
CA ALA A 163 1.52 -18.75 4.46
C ALA A 163 2.12 -19.01 5.84
N LEU A 164 2.94 -18.07 6.33
CA LEU A 164 3.53 -18.16 7.67
C LEU A 164 2.47 -18.05 8.77
N ALA A 165 1.49 -17.16 8.61
CA ALA A 165 0.39 -16.97 9.56
C ALA A 165 -0.43 -18.26 9.70
N ARG A 166 -0.83 -18.86 8.58
CA ARG A 166 -1.52 -20.16 8.56
C ARG A 166 -0.70 -21.28 9.20
N GLN A 167 0.61 -21.32 8.94
CA GLN A 167 1.50 -22.31 9.55
C GLN A 167 1.54 -22.17 11.07
N ILE A 168 1.76 -20.97 11.60
CA ILE A 168 1.84 -20.72 13.05
C ILE A 168 0.47 -20.97 13.69
N HIS A 169 -0.61 -20.46 13.10
CA HIS A 169 -1.98 -20.69 13.59
C HIS A 169 -2.31 -22.18 13.67
N GLY A 170 -1.94 -22.97 12.65
CA GLY A 170 -2.09 -24.43 12.66
C GLY A 170 -1.34 -25.11 13.80
N LYS A 171 -0.08 -24.70 14.07
CA LYS A 171 0.71 -25.21 15.21
C LYS A 171 0.06 -24.90 16.57
N LEU A 172 -0.61 -23.75 16.70
CA LEU A 172 -1.27 -23.33 17.94
C LEU A 172 -2.58 -24.09 18.20
N LYS A 173 -3.29 -24.57 17.17
CA LYS A 173 -4.50 -25.40 17.32
C LYS A 173 -4.20 -26.83 17.77
N GLY A 174 -3.00 -27.33 17.49
CA GLY A 174 -2.56 -28.68 17.86
C GLY A 174 -1.96 -28.80 19.27
N LYS A 175 -1.96 -27.73 20.05
CA LYS A 175 -1.45 -27.66 21.43
C LYS A 175 -2.58 -27.35 22.40
#